data_AF-R6BVV7-F1
#
_entry.id   AF-R6BVV7-F1
#
_cell.length_a   1.000
_cell.length_b   1.000
_cell.length_c   1.000
_cell.angle_alpha   90.00
_cell.angle_beta   90.00
_cell.angle_gamma   90.00
#
_symmetry.space_group_name_H-M   'P 1'
#
loop_
_entity.id
_entity.type
_entity.pdbx_description
1 polymer ?
#
loop_
_entity_poly.entity_id
_entity_poly.type
_entity_poly.pdbx_seq_one_letter_code
_entity_poly.pdbx_strand_id
1 'polypeptide(L)'
;MNKIMVENIQEYMKNFKEEQKELLVRINWCYKKGKSGEFSSIENYYDVTARFDMALDAKTGEPLQTDLATYKWLEWFVPKKKKLFGFKYGFQFEEGKIYRILAREYINKPTDKFIRYYVDDVLEYDIKDNRFDPVYLFESKFDDEVLDLVVLIKSKICGWSRDNFYRMPSATMIAFLDLKTNEVNRHPTFLRWIEKDTNSKLRYNFEDLGIYHIQARKSNTGENAYMLVDVVNKTRNECLEDLKKEYMKPVIFTYKETKFTLNRRYNQFEGQLNYQGEMCDFYLMVSEEDTGITKHINKLDEIFDNPLAFDIRVREYVAEELYKLANDWLDEDGDEISKEEFMKKIGNPTFNIYSDGTICLMYDTDGMFTDHVITVKINDNGDLVKAKIEG
;
A
#
# COMPACT_ATOMS: atom_id res chain seq x y z
N MET A 1 -20.79 2.48 -12.44
CA MET A 1 -21.34 2.48 -11.07
C MET A 1 -22.86 2.34 -11.22
N ASN A 2 -23.47 1.24 -10.76
CA ASN A 2 -24.92 1.08 -10.78
C ASN A 2 -25.53 2.00 -9.72
N LYS A 3 -25.75 3.28 -10.08
CA LYS A 3 -26.65 4.15 -9.30
C LYS A 3 -28.03 3.50 -9.32
N ILE A 4 -28.72 3.54 -8.19
CA ILE A 4 -30.14 3.21 -8.13
C ILE A 4 -30.82 4.12 -9.17
N MET A 5 -31.55 3.51 -10.12
CA MET A 5 -32.26 4.23 -11.16
C MET A 5 -33.46 4.92 -10.51
N VAL A 6 -33.23 6.09 -9.92
CA VAL A 6 -34.27 6.89 -9.27
C VAL A 6 -34.76 7.95 -10.26
N GLU A 7 -36.08 8.08 -10.39
CA GLU A 7 -36.71 8.95 -11.40
C GLU A 7 -36.80 10.43 -10.98
N ASN A 8 -36.71 10.75 -9.68
CA ASN A 8 -36.86 12.11 -9.17
C ASN A 8 -35.92 12.44 -7.98
N ILE A 9 -35.62 13.73 -7.77
CA ILE A 9 -34.67 14.19 -6.74
C ILE A 9 -35.16 13.89 -5.33
N GLN A 10 -36.45 14.06 -5.06
CA GLN A 10 -37.00 13.85 -3.71
C GLN A 10 -36.78 12.42 -3.22
N GLU A 11 -36.98 11.45 -4.10
CA GLU A 11 -36.74 10.04 -3.82
C GLU A 11 -35.24 9.75 -3.67
N TYR A 12 -34.40 10.41 -4.47
CA TYR A 12 -32.95 10.27 -4.36
C TYR A 12 -32.43 10.75 -3.00
N MET A 13 -32.96 11.88 -2.50
CA MET A 13 -32.58 12.47 -1.22
C MET A 13 -32.91 11.59 -0.02
N LYS A 14 -33.85 10.63 -0.14
CA LYS A 14 -34.15 9.65 0.93
C LYS A 14 -32.98 8.70 1.24
N ASN A 15 -31.99 8.62 0.35
CA ASN A 15 -30.78 7.83 0.60
C ASN A 15 -29.78 8.57 1.51
N PHE A 16 -30.07 9.78 1.94
CA PHE A 16 -29.23 10.58 2.83
C PHE A 16 -29.92 10.76 4.17
N LYS A 17 -29.12 10.85 5.24
CA LYS A 17 -29.61 11.26 6.56
C LYS A 17 -30.20 12.67 6.45
N GLU A 18 -31.28 12.91 7.19
CA GLU A 18 -31.90 14.24 7.22
C GLU A 18 -31.03 15.28 7.93
N GLU A 19 -30.22 14.84 8.89
CA GLU A 19 -29.28 15.67 9.65
C GLU A 19 -28.18 16.24 8.75
N GLN A 20 -28.03 17.56 8.79
CA GLN A 20 -26.93 18.26 8.15
C GLN A 20 -25.72 18.33 9.08
N LYS A 21 -24.54 18.11 8.51
CA LYS A 21 -23.25 18.21 9.19
C LYS A 21 -22.40 19.26 8.52
N GLU A 22 -21.66 20.00 9.34
CA GLU A 22 -20.64 20.90 8.84
C GLU A 22 -19.30 20.19 8.84
N LEU A 23 -18.65 20.13 7.68
CA LEU A 23 -17.39 19.42 7.49
C LEU A 23 -16.35 20.34 6.89
N LEU A 24 -15.10 20.20 7.34
CA LEU A 24 -13.94 20.69 6.60
C LEU A 24 -13.47 19.56 5.70
N VAL A 25 -13.35 19.79 4.39
CA VAL A 25 -12.96 18.75 3.42
C VAL A 25 -11.82 19.24 2.51
N ARG A 26 -10.80 18.40 2.31
CA ARG A 26 -9.74 18.64 1.33
C ARG A 26 -10.02 17.86 0.05
N ILE A 27 -10.11 18.57 -1.06
CA ILE A 27 -10.49 17.98 -2.35
C ILE A 27 -9.25 17.35 -2.99
N ASN A 28 -9.32 16.05 -3.33
CA ASN A 28 -8.24 15.36 -4.05
C ASN A 28 -8.59 15.04 -5.51
N TRP A 29 -9.85 15.22 -5.88
CA TRP A 29 -10.28 15.10 -7.27
C TRP A 29 -11.57 15.89 -7.48
N CYS A 30 -11.64 16.61 -8.59
CA CYS A 30 -12.88 17.22 -9.04
C CYS A 30 -12.97 17.12 -10.56
N TYR A 31 -14.19 17.17 -11.09
CA TYR A 31 -14.39 17.14 -12.53
C TYR A 31 -13.71 18.34 -13.22
N LYS A 32 -12.98 18.10 -14.33
CA LYS A 32 -12.31 19.13 -15.14
C LYS A 32 -12.97 19.23 -16.53
N LYS A 33 -13.10 20.47 -17.03
CA LYS A 33 -13.64 20.77 -18.36
C LYS A 33 -12.88 20.01 -19.45
N GLY A 34 -13.59 19.25 -20.29
CA GLY A 34 -13.02 18.53 -21.44
C GLY A 34 -12.80 17.02 -21.26
N LYS A 35 -13.09 16.44 -20.08
CA LYS A 35 -13.14 14.98 -19.92
C LYS A 35 -14.49 14.43 -20.40
N SER A 36 -14.44 13.56 -21.41
CA SER A 36 -15.57 12.85 -22.00
C SER A 36 -16.12 11.78 -21.05
N GLY A 37 -17.41 11.87 -20.76
CA GLY A 37 -18.23 10.88 -20.07
C GLY A 37 -19.66 11.41 -19.99
N GLU A 38 -20.66 10.58 -20.24
CA GLU A 38 -22.06 10.98 -20.09
C GLU A 38 -22.32 11.32 -18.61
N PHE A 39 -22.80 12.53 -18.34
CA PHE A 39 -23.21 12.91 -16.99
C PHE A 39 -24.40 12.04 -16.59
N SER A 40 -24.29 11.33 -15.47
CA SER A 40 -25.50 10.82 -14.81
C SER A 40 -26.40 12.02 -14.51
N SER A 41 -27.68 11.87 -14.77
CA SER A 41 -28.62 12.97 -14.64
C SER A 41 -29.93 12.44 -14.09
N ILE A 42 -30.54 13.22 -13.21
CA ILE A 42 -31.86 12.96 -12.68
C ILE A 42 -32.74 14.15 -13.05
N GLU A 43 -33.90 13.88 -13.66
CA GLU A 43 -34.78 14.90 -14.22
C GLU A 43 -34.03 15.95 -15.09
N ASN A 44 -34.17 17.23 -14.72
CA ASN A 44 -33.53 18.39 -15.32
C ASN A 44 -32.23 18.79 -14.62
N TYR A 45 -31.55 17.88 -13.91
CA TYR A 45 -30.30 18.18 -13.19
C TYR A 45 -29.16 17.28 -13.64
N TYR A 46 -27.96 17.85 -13.70
CA TYR A 46 -26.71 17.11 -13.76
C TYR A 46 -26.30 16.71 -12.35
N ASP A 47 -25.84 15.46 -12.22
CA ASP A 47 -25.21 14.96 -11.02
C ASP A 47 -23.71 15.24 -11.10
N VAL A 48 -23.23 16.11 -10.22
CA VAL A 48 -21.84 16.53 -10.18
C VAL A 48 -21.18 15.90 -8.97
N THR A 49 -19.95 15.42 -9.15
CA THR A 49 -19.19 14.76 -8.10
C THR A 49 -17.81 15.36 -7.92
N ALA A 50 -17.32 15.27 -6.69
CA ALA A 50 -15.93 15.48 -6.32
C ALA A 50 -15.50 14.37 -5.35
N ARG A 51 -14.20 14.24 -5.11
CA ARG A 51 -13.67 13.39 -4.04
C ARG A 51 -12.82 14.22 -3.09
N PHE A 52 -12.81 13.77 -1.86
CA PHE A 52 -11.94 14.27 -0.82
C PHE A 52 -11.04 13.14 -0.31
N ASP A 53 -9.86 13.48 0.17
CA ASP A 53 -8.98 12.52 0.83
C ASP A 53 -9.05 12.61 2.36
N MET A 54 -9.36 13.79 2.88
CA MET A 54 -9.45 14.09 4.29
C MET A 54 -10.68 14.94 4.60
N ALA A 55 -11.32 14.65 5.74
CA ALA A 55 -12.40 15.46 6.26
C ALA A 55 -12.37 15.52 7.80
N LEU A 56 -12.69 16.68 8.36
CA LEU A 56 -12.86 16.91 9.79
C LEU A 56 -14.30 17.34 10.07
N ASP A 57 -14.83 16.98 11.23
CA ASP A 57 -16.03 17.65 11.75
C ASP A 57 -15.69 19.11 12.05
N ALA A 58 -16.46 20.06 11.48
CA ALA A 58 -16.12 21.47 11.59
C ALA A 58 -16.30 22.04 13.02
N LYS A 59 -17.10 21.37 13.87
CA LYS A 59 -17.36 21.81 15.25
C LYS A 59 -16.35 21.24 16.22
N THR A 60 -16.07 19.94 16.14
CA THR A 60 -15.14 19.28 17.07
C THR A 60 -13.69 19.36 16.59
N GLY A 61 -13.48 19.46 15.27
CA GLY A 61 -12.16 19.39 14.67
C GLY A 61 -11.60 17.97 14.54
N GLU A 62 -12.38 16.96 14.94
CA GLU A 62 -11.95 15.56 14.90
C GLU A 62 -11.98 15.02 13.47
N PRO A 63 -10.99 14.19 13.08
CA PRO A 63 -11.01 13.49 11.81
C PRO A 63 -12.24 12.60 11.68
N LEU A 64 -12.91 12.67 10.53
CA LEU A 64 -13.92 11.69 10.20
C LEU A 64 -13.24 10.33 9.99
N GLN A 65 -13.74 9.30 10.68
CA GLN A 65 -13.27 7.94 10.53
C GLN A 65 -13.67 7.41 9.15
N THR A 66 -12.75 7.53 8.19
CA THR A 66 -13.00 7.25 6.76
C THR A 66 -12.02 6.25 6.17
N ASP A 67 -11.21 5.62 7.02
CA ASP A 67 -10.00 4.87 6.64
C ASP A 67 -10.30 3.56 5.91
N LEU A 68 -11.48 2.97 6.14
CA LEU A 68 -11.93 1.74 5.47
C LEU A 68 -12.63 2.00 4.12
N ALA A 69 -12.92 3.26 3.80
CA ALA A 69 -13.65 3.60 2.58
C ALA A 69 -12.69 3.76 1.39
N THR A 70 -12.85 2.90 0.39
CA THR A 70 -12.09 2.96 -0.87
C THR A 70 -12.37 4.24 -1.65
N TYR A 71 -13.60 4.76 -1.58
CA TYR A 71 -13.98 6.00 -2.25
C TYR A 71 -14.72 6.95 -1.31
N LYS A 72 -14.35 8.22 -1.34
CA LYS A 72 -14.94 9.28 -0.52
C LYS A 72 -15.52 10.35 -1.44
N TRP A 73 -16.84 10.35 -1.59
CA TRP A 73 -17.54 11.15 -2.59
C TRP A 73 -18.25 12.36 -1.97
N LEU A 74 -18.17 13.48 -2.68
CA LEU A 74 -19.10 14.60 -2.56
C LEU A 74 -19.96 14.62 -3.81
N GLU A 75 -21.26 14.87 -3.65
CA GLU A 75 -22.18 15.01 -4.78
C GLU A 75 -23.20 16.11 -4.57
N TRP A 76 -23.62 16.74 -5.67
CA TRP A 76 -24.66 17.76 -5.68
C TRP A 76 -25.31 17.85 -7.06
N PHE A 77 -26.53 18.39 -7.10
CA PHE A 77 -27.28 18.53 -8.34
C PHE A 77 -27.16 19.95 -8.92
N VAL A 78 -27.02 20.05 -10.25
CA VAL A 78 -26.95 21.33 -10.97
C VAL A 78 -28.01 21.37 -12.08
N PRO A 79 -28.91 22.38 -12.15
CA PRO A 79 -29.94 22.46 -13.18
C PRO A 79 -29.38 22.49 -14.62
N LYS A 80 -30.03 21.78 -15.55
CA LYS A 80 -29.72 21.73 -17.00
C LYS A 80 -30.11 23.01 -17.75
N LYS A 81 -31.06 23.80 -17.23
CA LYS A 81 -31.59 25.01 -17.89
C LYS A 81 -30.91 26.30 -17.42
N LYS A 82 -29.81 26.70 -18.08
CA LYS A 82 -29.47 28.05 -18.60
C LYS A 82 -28.04 28.06 -19.15
N LYS A 83 -27.92 27.97 -20.47
CA LYS A 83 -26.70 28.29 -21.22
C LYS A 83 -26.59 29.81 -21.37
N LEU A 84 -25.55 30.44 -20.82
CA LEU A 84 -24.90 31.65 -21.36
C LEU A 84 -23.54 31.83 -20.66
N PHE A 85 -22.46 31.67 -21.44
CA PHE A 85 -21.05 32.03 -21.16
C PHE A 85 -20.45 31.70 -19.78
N GLY A 86 -19.68 30.60 -19.71
CA GLY A 86 -18.73 30.37 -18.61
C GLY A 86 -19.34 29.72 -17.37
N PHE A 87 -19.26 28.39 -17.32
CA PHE A 87 -19.57 27.49 -16.19
C PHE A 87 -19.44 28.13 -14.79
N LYS A 88 -20.57 28.54 -14.16
CA LYS A 88 -20.66 28.96 -12.74
C LYS A 88 -22.06 28.70 -12.15
N TYR A 89 -22.51 27.45 -12.05
CA TYR A 89 -23.80 27.13 -11.42
C TYR A 89 -23.75 26.02 -10.35
N GLY A 90 -22.57 25.66 -9.85
CA GLY A 90 -22.42 24.73 -8.73
C GLY A 90 -21.13 25.01 -7.96
N PHE A 91 -20.85 24.18 -6.96
CA PHE A 91 -19.62 24.29 -6.18
C PHE A 91 -18.40 24.06 -7.06
N GLN A 92 -17.52 25.05 -7.14
CA GLN A 92 -16.27 24.98 -7.91
C GLN A 92 -15.14 24.53 -7.00
N PHE A 93 -15.15 23.23 -6.74
CA PHE A 93 -14.05 22.60 -6.04
C PHE A 93 -12.78 22.61 -6.89
N GLU A 94 -11.65 22.80 -6.24
CA GLU A 94 -10.33 22.71 -6.84
C GLU A 94 -9.49 21.72 -6.04
N GLU A 95 -8.73 20.87 -6.75
CA GLU A 95 -7.82 19.90 -6.15
C GLU A 95 -6.80 20.61 -5.23
N GLY A 96 -6.59 20.05 -4.03
CA GLY A 96 -5.72 20.55 -2.99
C GLY A 96 -6.34 21.60 -2.07
N LYS A 97 -7.50 22.18 -2.41
CA LYS A 97 -8.15 23.21 -1.60
C LYS A 97 -9.06 22.61 -0.52
N ILE A 98 -9.22 23.37 0.56
CA ILE A 98 -10.03 23.00 1.73
C ILE A 98 -11.31 23.85 1.73
N TYR A 99 -12.44 23.22 2.00
CA TYR A 99 -13.75 23.87 2.03
C TYR A 99 -14.48 23.52 3.31
N ARG A 100 -15.23 24.48 3.86
CA ARG A 100 -16.24 24.20 4.88
C ARG A 100 -17.55 23.98 4.16
N ILE A 101 -18.11 22.80 4.28
CA ILE A 101 -19.33 22.41 3.58
C ILE A 101 -20.43 22.08 4.58
N LEU A 102 -21.67 22.36 4.19
CA LEU A 102 -22.86 21.81 4.84
C LEU A 102 -23.30 20.60 4.00
N ALA A 103 -23.33 19.43 4.62
CA ALA A 103 -23.56 18.19 3.89
C ALA A 103 -24.38 17.17 4.66
N ARG A 104 -25.03 16.27 3.92
CA ARG A 104 -25.78 15.13 4.46
C ARG A 104 -25.04 13.83 4.17
N GLU A 105 -24.95 12.98 5.17
CA GLU A 105 -24.29 11.68 5.04
C GLU A 105 -25.19 10.68 4.32
N TYR A 106 -24.64 9.94 3.37
CA TYR A 106 -25.35 8.85 2.71
C TYR A 106 -25.61 7.70 3.70
N ILE A 107 -26.78 7.07 3.59
CA ILE A 107 -27.15 5.90 4.40
C ILE A 107 -26.49 4.67 3.78
N ASN A 108 -25.22 4.46 4.12
CA ASN A 108 -24.42 3.34 3.63
C ASN A 108 -24.92 1.99 4.17
N LYS A 109 -24.85 0.96 3.32
CA LYS A 109 -24.98 -0.44 3.74
C LYS A 109 -23.66 -0.92 4.37
N PRO A 110 -23.68 -1.92 5.28
CA PRO A 110 -22.46 -2.48 5.86
C PRO A 110 -21.45 -3.02 4.83
N THR A 111 -21.92 -3.39 3.64
CA THR A 111 -21.09 -3.91 2.53
C THR A 111 -20.49 -2.81 1.65
N ASP A 112 -20.88 -1.55 1.83
CA ASP A 112 -20.42 -0.46 0.99
C ASP A 112 -18.95 -0.14 1.27
N LYS A 113 -18.15 -0.10 0.22
CA LYS A 113 -16.73 0.29 0.27
C LYS A 113 -16.52 1.77 -0.01
N PHE A 114 -17.54 2.59 0.16
CA PHE A 114 -17.48 4.03 -0.09
C PHE A 114 -18.26 4.78 0.97
N ILE A 115 -17.82 6.01 1.22
CA ILE A 115 -18.62 7.01 1.93
C ILE A 115 -19.02 8.09 0.93
N ARG A 116 -20.16 8.71 1.19
CA ARG A 116 -20.74 9.69 0.29
C ARG A 116 -21.46 10.76 1.09
N TYR A 117 -21.31 11.99 0.64
CA TYR A 117 -21.99 13.14 1.21
C TYR A 117 -22.69 13.93 0.10
N TYR A 118 -23.96 14.27 0.33
CA TYR A 118 -24.65 15.24 -0.48
C TYR A 118 -24.31 16.64 0.03
N VAL A 119 -23.77 17.51 -0.83
CA VAL A 119 -23.38 18.87 -0.46
C VAL A 119 -24.61 19.77 -0.62
N ASP A 120 -25.15 20.24 0.50
CA ASP A 120 -26.24 21.22 0.52
C ASP A 120 -25.70 22.63 0.25
N ASP A 121 -24.54 22.97 0.84
CA ASP A 121 -23.91 24.29 0.66
C ASP A 121 -22.39 24.27 0.88
N VAL A 122 -21.69 25.27 0.36
CA VAL A 122 -20.28 25.55 0.66
C VAL A 122 -20.23 26.87 1.44
N LEU A 123 -19.94 26.75 2.72
CA LEU A 123 -19.95 27.85 3.68
C LEU A 123 -18.69 28.72 3.55
N GLU A 124 -17.53 28.09 3.30
CA GLU A 124 -16.24 28.77 3.16
C GLU A 124 -15.36 28.08 2.10
N TYR A 125 -14.56 28.88 1.41
CA TYR A 125 -13.75 28.48 0.25
C TYR A 125 -12.25 28.69 0.53
N ASP A 126 -11.43 27.70 0.17
CA ASP A 126 -9.96 27.73 0.32
C ASP A 126 -9.46 28.10 1.72
N ILE A 127 -10.01 27.43 2.73
CA ILE A 127 -9.59 27.63 4.12
C ILE A 127 -8.12 27.20 4.27
N LYS A 128 -7.37 27.94 5.08
CA LYS A 128 -6.05 27.51 5.55
C LYS A 128 -6.19 26.90 6.93
N ASP A 129 -5.92 25.61 7.01
CA ASP A 129 -5.99 24.84 8.25
C ASP A 129 -4.82 23.86 8.29
N ASN A 130 -3.92 24.06 9.25
CA ASN A 130 -2.69 23.28 9.38
C ASN A 130 -2.98 21.79 9.65
N ARG A 131 -4.17 21.45 10.14
CA ARG A 131 -4.56 20.03 10.32
C ARG A 131 -4.68 19.29 8.99
N PHE A 132 -4.74 19.99 7.87
CA PHE A 132 -4.69 19.40 6.53
C PHE A 132 -3.30 19.51 5.88
N ASP A 133 -2.32 20.08 6.57
CA ASP A 133 -0.94 20.11 6.10
C ASP A 133 -0.32 18.71 6.28
N PRO A 134 0.13 18.05 5.19
CA PRO A 134 0.76 16.73 5.28
C PRO A 134 1.97 16.69 6.22
N VAL A 135 2.73 17.78 6.32
CA VAL A 135 3.88 17.90 7.23
C VAL A 135 3.40 17.91 8.68
N TYR A 136 2.42 18.75 9.02
CA TYR A 136 1.86 18.79 10.37
C TYR A 136 1.25 17.44 10.79
N LEU A 137 0.50 16.80 9.90
CA LEU A 137 -0.10 15.48 10.14
C LEU A 137 0.95 14.38 10.31
N PHE A 138 2.07 14.48 9.61
CA PHE A 138 3.18 13.56 9.79
C PHE A 138 3.89 13.81 11.13
N GLU A 139 4.28 15.05 11.41
CA GLU A 139 5.04 15.43 12.61
C GLU A 139 4.25 15.23 13.90
N SER A 140 2.94 15.43 13.89
CA SER A 140 2.06 15.22 15.06
C SER A 140 2.05 13.79 15.61
N LYS A 141 2.56 12.81 14.86
CA LYS A 141 2.71 11.41 15.28
C LYS A 141 3.97 11.16 16.11
N PHE A 142 4.75 12.20 16.40
CA PHE A 142 6.01 12.12 17.11
C PHE A 142 6.06 13.11 18.27
N ASP A 143 6.70 12.72 19.37
CA ASP A 143 6.92 13.55 20.56
C ASP A 143 7.73 14.80 20.23
N ASP A 144 7.52 15.91 20.94
CA ASP A 144 8.25 17.17 20.70
C ASP A 144 9.73 17.11 21.13
N GLU A 145 10.11 16.17 22.00
CA GLU A 145 11.52 15.99 22.42
C GLU A 145 12.37 15.51 21.24
N VAL A 146 13.40 16.30 20.92
CA VAL A 146 14.44 15.93 19.94
C VAL A 146 15.56 15.21 20.67
N LEU A 147 15.83 13.97 20.25
CA LEU A 147 16.90 13.13 20.76
C LEU A 147 18.11 13.17 19.82
N ASP A 148 19.29 13.14 20.43
CA ASP A 148 20.56 12.97 19.72
C ASP A 148 20.96 11.50 19.74
N LEU A 149 20.94 10.85 18.57
CA LEU A 149 21.16 9.42 18.41
C LEU A 149 22.35 9.15 17.50
N VAL A 150 23.15 8.13 17.82
CA VAL A 150 24.04 7.49 16.84
C VAL A 150 23.37 6.23 16.34
N VAL A 151 23.16 6.10 15.04
CA VAL A 151 22.35 5.04 14.42
C VAL A 151 23.18 4.20 13.45
N LEU A 152 22.90 2.90 13.39
CA LEU A 152 23.40 2.00 12.35
C LEU A 152 22.28 1.73 11.35
N ILE A 153 22.42 2.25 10.12
CA ILE A 153 21.40 2.14 9.07
C ILE A 153 21.53 0.79 8.35
N LYS A 154 20.42 0.07 8.18
CA LYS A 154 20.37 -1.21 7.47
C LYS A 154 20.71 -1.07 6.00
N SER A 155 19.97 -0.22 5.30
CA SER A 155 20.12 0.02 3.86
C SER A 155 19.72 1.44 3.51
N LYS A 156 20.16 1.88 2.33
CA LYS A 156 19.95 3.22 1.78
C LYS A 156 18.54 3.74 2.01
N ILE A 157 17.50 3.04 1.51
CA ILE A 157 16.06 3.32 1.67
C ILE A 157 15.26 2.04 1.42
N CYS A 158 14.25 1.76 2.25
CA CYS A 158 13.43 0.55 2.17
C CYS A 158 12.10 0.76 1.41
N GLY A 159 11.70 2.01 1.18
CA GLY A 159 10.52 2.39 0.40
C GLY A 159 10.12 3.84 0.67
N TRP A 160 9.09 4.32 -0.01
CA TRP A 160 8.39 5.56 0.33
C TRP A 160 6.90 5.42 0.01
N SER A 161 6.06 6.02 0.84
CA SER A 161 4.69 6.33 0.45
C SER A 161 4.63 7.74 -0.15
N ARG A 162 3.56 8.03 -0.88
CA ARG A 162 3.29 9.37 -1.43
C ARG A 162 1.92 9.83 -0.96
N ASP A 163 1.83 11.08 -0.56
CA ASP A 163 0.58 11.77 -0.29
C ASP A 163 0.72 13.22 -0.80
N ASN A 164 -0.18 13.64 -1.69
CA ASN A 164 -0.32 15.02 -2.17
C ASN A 164 0.96 15.86 -2.28
N PHE A 165 1.76 15.64 -3.32
CA PHE A 165 3.03 16.36 -3.55
C PHE A 165 4.08 16.19 -2.44
N TYR A 166 3.88 15.27 -1.50
CA TYR A 166 4.87 14.84 -0.53
C TYR A 166 5.15 13.35 -0.70
N ARG A 167 6.35 12.98 -0.31
CA ARG A 167 6.78 11.60 -0.14
C ARG A 167 7.26 11.41 1.29
N MET A 168 7.04 10.22 1.82
CA MET A 168 7.44 9.85 3.18
C MET A 168 8.39 8.66 3.10
N PRO A 169 9.69 8.92 2.92
CA PRO A 169 10.66 7.85 2.86
C PRO A 169 10.88 7.19 4.21
N SER A 170 11.30 5.93 4.16
CA SER A 170 11.67 5.16 5.35
C SER A 170 13.00 4.43 5.17
N ALA A 171 13.75 4.35 6.26
CA ALA A 171 14.90 3.49 6.42
C ALA A 171 14.73 2.64 7.69
N THR A 172 15.44 1.53 7.77
CA THR A 172 15.49 0.70 8.99
C THR A 172 16.81 0.97 9.71
N MET A 173 16.74 1.30 10.98
CA MET A 173 17.88 1.30 11.89
C MET A 173 18.03 -0.12 12.44
N ILE A 174 19.22 -0.70 12.36
CA ILE A 174 19.54 -1.99 12.98
C ILE A 174 19.64 -1.83 14.49
N ALA A 175 20.27 -0.73 14.92
CA ALA A 175 20.52 -0.38 16.30
C ALA A 175 20.76 1.13 16.40
N PHE A 176 20.60 1.68 17.60
CA PHE A 176 20.99 3.05 17.90
C PHE A 176 21.48 3.20 19.35
N LEU A 177 22.34 4.18 19.56
CA LEU A 177 22.83 4.66 20.86
C LEU A 177 22.21 6.02 21.13
N ASP A 178 21.51 6.16 22.25
CA ASP A 178 21.07 7.45 22.75
C ASP A 178 22.26 8.17 23.42
N LEU A 179 22.62 9.35 22.92
CA LEU A 179 23.79 10.09 23.42
C LEU A 179 23.57 10.72 24.81
N LYS A 180 22.32 10.91 25.23
CA LYS A 180 21.95 11.48 26.54
C LYS A 180 21.99 10.39 27.62
N THR A 181 21.42 9.22 27.34
CA THR A 181 21.34 8.12 28.32
C THR A 181 22.51 7.15 28.23
N ASN A 182 23.24 7.15 27.11
CA ASN A 182 24.27 6.18 26.76
C ASN A 182 23.73 4.73 26.65
N GLU A 183 22.43 4.58 26.42
CA GLU A 183 21.78 3.27 26.23
C GLU A 183 21.79 2.85 24.76
N VAL A 184 22.05 1.56 24.52
CA VAL A 184 22.05 0.98 23.17
C VAL A 184 20.78 0.17 22.97
N ASN A 185 19.97 0.58 22.00
CA ASN A 185 18.86 -0.20 21.49
C ASN A 185 19.36 -1.10 20.34
N ARG A 186 19.11 -2.40 20.45
CA ARG A 186 19.53 -3.43 19.47
C ARG A 186 18.36 -4.02 18.68
N HIS A 187 17.18 -3.43 18.79
CA HIS A 187 16.00 -3.84 18.06
C HIS A 187 15.87 -3.02 16.78
N PRO A 188 15.54 -3.66 15.65
CA PRO A 188 15.25 -2.94 14.42
C PRO A 188 14.12 -1.92 14.62
N THR A 189 14.33 -0.68 14.16
CA THR A 189 13.37 0.42 14.30
C THR A 189 13.29 1.23 13.02
N PHE A 190 12.09 1.70 12.66
CA PHE A 190 11.93 2.54 11.48
C PHE A 190 12.40 3.98 11.72
N LEU A 191 13.07 4.55 10.72
CA LEU A 191 13.40 5.97 10.64
C LEU A 191 12.63 6.57 9.47
N ARG A 192 11.81 7.58 9.73
CA ARG A 192 10.90 8.18 8.73
C ARG A 192 11.13 9.67 8.62
N TRP A 193 10.90 10.24 7.45
CA TRP A 193 10.80 11.69 7.27
C TRP A 193 9.76 12.01 6.20
N ILE A 194 9.42 13.29 6.08
CA ILE A 194 8.57 13.81 5.02
C ILE A 194 9.32 14.87 4.24
N GLU A 195 9.17 14.85 2.92
CA GLU A 195 9.73 15.87 2.02
C GLU A 195 8.81 16.10 0.83
N LYS A 196 8.88 17.29 0.23
CA LYS A 196 8.13 17.59 -1.00
C LYS A 196 8.60 16.68 -2.15
N ASP A 197 7.66 16.15 -2.91
CA ASP A 197 7.89 15.30 -4.09
C ASP A 197 8.20 16.18 -5.31
N THR A 198 9.43 16.70 -5.39
CA THR A 198 9.87 17.63 -6.45
C THR A 198 10.63 16.95 -7.60
N ASN A 199 10.40 15.65 -7.87
CA ASN A 199 11.14 14.84 -8.87
C ASN A 199 12.68 14.81 -8.69
N SER A 200 13.21 15.31 -7.57
CA SER A 200 14.63 15.37 -7.25
C SER A 200 15.08 14.21 -6.36
N LYS A 201 16.40 14.06 -6.22
CA LYS A 201 17.03 13.17 -5.22
C LYS A 201 16.44 13.42 -3.84
N LEU A 202 16.44 12.39 -3.01
CA LEU A 202 15.94 12.43 -1.63
C LEU A 202 16.82 13.34 -0.78
N ARG A 203 16.19 14.05 0.15
CA ARG A 203 16.91 14.98 1.06
C ARG A 203 18.03 14.27 1.81
N TYR A 204 17.77 13.06 2.25
CA TYR A 204 18.72 12.22 2.96
C TYR A 204 19.05 10.98 2.14
N ASN A 205 20.33 10.63 2.11
CA ASN A 205 20.85 9.53 1.31
C ASN A 205 21.84 8.72 2.16
N PHE A 206 21.31 7.76 2.90
CA PHE A 206 22.10 6.87 3.74
C PHE A 206 22.88 5.85 2.91
N GLU A 207 24.01 5.40 3.44
CA GLU A 207 24.74 4.25 2.91
C GLU A 207 24.30 2.96 3.63
N ASP A 208 24.36 1.85 2.90
CA ASP A 208 24.14 0.52 3.48
C ASP A 208 25.15 0.28 4.62
N LEU A 209 24.64 -0.10 5.80
CA LEU A 209 25.44 -0.31 7.01
C LEU A 209 26.25 0.94 7.43
N GLY A 210 25.77 2.13 7.08
CA GLY A 210 26.38 3.40 7.49
C GLY A 210 26.01 3.78 8.93
N ILE A 211 26.95 4.42 9.63
CA ILE A 211 26.75 4.93 10.99
C ILE A 211 26.66 6.45 10.95
N TYR A 212 25.61 7.00 11.55
CA TYR A 212 25.30 8.43 11.49
C TYR A 212 24.94 8.96 12.87
N HIS A 213 25.34 10.20 13.18
CA HIS A 213 24.73 10.98 14.26
C HIS A 213 23.54 11.73 13.65
N ILE A 214 22.37 11.50 14.21
CA ILE A 214 21.11 12.11 13.78
C ILE A 214 20.41 12.78 14.96
N GLN A 215 19.52 13.70 14.62
CA GLN A 215 18.50 14.22 15.51
C GLN A 215 17.17 13.58 15.14
N ALA A 216 16.44 13.04 16.12
CA ALA A 216 15.21 12.32 15.87
C ALA A 216 14.17 12.50 16.98
N ARG A 217 12.89 12.41 16.62
CA ARG A 217 11.75 12.45 17.54
C ARG A 217 11.09 11.07 17.61
N LYS A 218 10.78 10.60 18.81
CA LYS A 218 10.16 9.27 19.01
C LYS A 218 8.68 9.30 18.62
N SER A 219 8.16 8.20 18.08
CA SER A 219 6.72 8.07 17.80
C SER A 219 5.89 8.10 19.09
N ASN A 220 4.80 8.87 19.09
CA ASN A 220 3.82 8.96 20.18
C ASN A 220 2.59 8.04 19.96
N THR A 221 2.54 7.34 18.83
CA THR A 221 1.41 6.48 18.41
C THR A 221 1.58 5.01 18.82
N GLY A 222 2.71 4.66 19.44
CA GLY A 222 3.07 3.28 19.75
C GLY A 222 3.77 2.52 18.60
N GLU A 223 3.85 3.10 17.40
CA GLU A 223 4.72 2.56 16.34
C GLU A 223 6.19 2.53 16.80
N ASN A 224 6.90 1.44 16.49
CA ASN A 224 8.36 1.35 16.66
C ASN A 224 9.07 2.16 15.55
N ALA A 225 8.97 3.49 15.65
CA ALA A 225 9.49 4.42 14.67
C ALA A 225 10.01 5.72 15.30
N TYR A 226 10.97 6.34 14.62
CA TYR A 226 11.44 7.69 14.88
C TYR A 226 11.27 8.55 13.63
N MET A 227 10.97 9.83 13.85
CA MET A 227 11.05 10.84 12.82
C MET A 227 12.44 11.43 12.77
N LEU A 228 13.08 11.38 11.61
CA LEU A 228 14.34 12.06 11.34
C LEU A 228 14.11 13.57 11.24
N VAL A 229 14.73 14.32 12.15
CA VAL A 229 14.75 15.78 12.14
C VAL A 229 15.91 16.25 11.25
N ASP A 230 17.13 15.79 11.54
CA ASP A 230 18.32 16.13 10.78
C ASP A 230 19.41 15.06 10.88
N VAL A 231 20.34 15.07 9.91
CA VAL A 231 21.56 14.26 9.95
C VAL A 231 22.73 15.18 10.27
N VAL A 232 23.27 15.06 11.48
CA VAL A 232 24.38 15.90 11.96
C VAL A 232 25.63 15.60 11.16
N ASN A 233 26.05 14.33 11.12
CA ASN A 233 27.13 13.84 10.28
C ASN A 233 27.13 12.31 10.15
N LYS A 234 27.90 11.81 9.19
CA LYS A 234 28.36 10.43 9.20
C LYS A 234 29.46 10.31 10.25
N THR A 235 29.39 9.29 11.10
CA THR A 235 30.29 9.16 12.26
C THR A 235 30.78 7.72 12.44
N ARG A 236 31.61 7.51 13.46
CA ARG A 236 32.04 6.18 13.92
C ARG A 236 31.67 6.02 15.39
N ASN A 237 31.27 4.81 15.77
CA ASN A 237 31.01 4.44 17.14
C ASN A 237 31.40 2.97 17.33
N GLU A 238 32.31 2.67 18.26
CA GLU A 238 32.87 1.33 18.43
C GLU A 238 31.81 0.28 18.74
N CYS A 239 30.83 0.61 19.58
CA CYS A 239 29.74 -0.30 19.92
C CYS A 239 28.90 -0.67 18.68
N LEU A 240 28.53 0.33 17.87
CA LEU A 240 27.78 0.09 16.63
C LEU A 240 28.62 -0.57 15.53
N GLU A 241 29.93 -0.35 15.50
CA GLU A 241 30.84 -1.04 14.58
C GLU A 241 30.97 -2.54 14.93
N ASP A 242 30.99 -2.88 16.21
CA ASP A 242 30.98 -4.29 16.64
C ASP A 242 29.64 -4.96 16.35
N LEU A 243 28.52 -4.27 16.59
CA LEU A 243 27.20 -4.71 16.15
C LEU A 243 27.12 -4.90 14.64
N LYS A 244 27.72 -4.00 13.86
CA LYS A 244 27.79 -4.12 12.40
C LYS A 244 28.55 -5.37 11.98
N LYS A 245 29.71 -5.66 12.59
CA LYS A 245 30.47 -6.90 12.31
C LYS A 245 29.66 -8.14 12.63
N GLU A 246 28.93 -8.12 13.75
CA GLU A 246 28.04 -9.22 14.13
C GLU A 246 26.89 -9.40 13.13
N TYR A 247 26.23 -8.30 12.74
CA TYR A 247 25.14 -8.28 11.77
C TYR A 247 25.58 -8.82 10.40
N MET A 248 26.82 -8.53 9.99
CA MET A 248 27.39 -9.00 8.72
C MET A 248 27.73 -10.49 8.69
N LYS A 249 27.72 -11.19 9.84
CA LYS A 249 27.92 -12.64 9.84
C LYS A 249 26.79 -13.32 9.07
N PRO A 250 27.09 -14.20 8.10
CA PRO A 250 26.08 -14.96 7.39
C PRO A 250 25.25 -15.79 8.37
N VAL A 251 23.93 -15.75 8.21
CA VAL A 251 23.01 -16.68 8.88
C VAL A 251 22.63 -17.71 7.84
N ILE A 252 22.98 -18.97 8.11
CA ILE A 252 22.82 -20.08 7.18
C ILE A 252 22.14 -21.21 7.92
N PHE A 253 21.19 -21.86 7.27
CA PHE A 253 20.71 -23.18 7.68
C PHE A 253 20.75 -24.14 6.49
N THR A 254 20.72 -25.44 6.78
CA THR A 254 20.73 -26.48 5.76
C THR A 254 19.42 -27.24 5.79
N TYR A 255 18.75 -27.33 4.65
CA TYR A 255 17.60 -28.19 4.44
C TYR A 255 17.99 -29.27 3.42
N LYS A 256 17.93 -30.53 3.86
CA LYS A 256 18.51 -31.68 3.13
C LYS A 256 19.99 -31.42 2.81
N GLU A 257 20.33 -31.15 1.56
CA GLU A 257 21.69 -30.85 1.10
C GLU A 257 21.88 -29.38 0.67
N THR A 258 20.79 -28.60 0.62
CA THR A 258 20.81 -27.21 0.19
C THR A 258 21.06 -26.27 1.36
N LYS A 259 21.99 -25.33 1.17
CA LYS A 259 22.20 -24.22 2.09
C LYS A 259 21.29 -23.06 1.73
N PHE A 260 20.54 -22.60 2.73
CA PHE A 260 19.76 -21.38 2.66
C PHE A 260 20.52 -20.27 3.39
N THR A 261 20.70 -19.13 2.73
CA THR A 261 21.42 -17.98 3.31
C THR A 261 20.48 -16.80 3.50
N LEU A 262 20.51 -16.17 4.67
CA LEU A 262 19.67 -15.01 4.97
C LEU A 262 20.14 -13.80 4.15
N ASN A 263 19.30 -13.37 3.21
CA ASN A 263 19.40 -12.07 2.59
C ASN A 263 18.72 -11.04 3.47
N ARG A 264 19.52 -10.34 4.28
CA ARG A 264 19.02 -9.33 5.22
C ARG A 264 18.36 -8.14 4.53
N ARG A 265 18.69 -7.85 3.27
CA ARG A 265 18.06 -6.73 2.54
C ARG A 265 16.57 -6.98 2.30
N TYR A 266 16.22 -8.22 1.98
CA TYR A 266 14.84 -8.63 1.68
C TYR A 266 14.17 -9.38 2.83
N ASN A 267 14.89 -9.61 3.94
CA ASN A 267 14.43 -10.42 5.07
C ASN A 267 13.92 -11.79 4.63
N GLN A 268 14.72 -12.48 3.83
CA GLN A 268 14.36 -13.80 3.34
C GLN A 268 15.59 -14.70 3.30
N PHE A 269 15.42 -15.98 3.63
CA PHE A 269 16.43 -16.96 3.28
C PHE A 269 16.28 -17.34 1.82
N GLU A 270 17.40 -17.39 1.10
CA GLU A 270 17.45 -17.72 -0.32
C GLU A 270 18.17 -19.05 -0.51
N GLY A 271 17.59 -19.92 -1.33
CA GLY A 271 18.17 -21.20 -1.69
C GLY A 271 17.50 -21.78 -2.91
N GLN A 272 18.20 -22.70 -3.58
CA GLN A 272 17.67 -23.41 -4.74
C GLN A 272 17.52 -24.90 -4.43
N LEU A 273 16.36 -25.45 -4.74
CA LEU A 273 16.05 -26.87 -4.53
C LEU A 273 15.67 -27.49 -5.88
N ASN A 274 16.06 -28.75 -6.08
CA ASN A 274 15.57 -29.53 -7.19
C ASN A 274 14.09 -29.87 -6.95
N TYR A 275 13.21 -29.29 -7.74
CA TYR A 275 11.78 -29.53 -7.75
C TYR A 275 11.42 -30.21 -9.08
N GLN A 276 11.03 -31.48 -9.01
CA GLN A 276 10.65 -32.31 -10.16
C GLN A 276 11.70 -32.40 -11.29
N GLY A 277 12.99 -32.39 -10.95
CA GLY A 277 14.08 -32.50 -11.91
C GLY A 277 14.74 -31.16 -12.27
N GLU A 278 14.15 -30.04 -11.87
CA GLU A 278 14.63 -28.70 -12.20
C GLU A 278 14.97 -27.87 -10.96
N MET A 279 15.98 -27.02 -11.04
CA MET A 279 16.37 -26.16 -9.93
C MET A 279 15.42 -24.95 -9.87
N CYS A 280 14.68 -24.83 -8.78
CA CYS A 280 13.74 -23.73 -8.54
C CYS A 280 14.22 -22.86 -7.37
N ASP A 281 13.94 -21.56 -7.44
CA ASP A 281 14.24 -20.61 -6.37
C ASP A 281 13.22 -20.71 -5.22
N PHE A 282 13.73 -20.74 -4.00
CA PHE A 282 12.95 -20.70 -2.76
C PHE A 282 13.37 -19.51 -1.91
N TYR A 283 12.39 -18.65 -1.63
CA TYR A 283 12.49 -17.49 -0.76
C TYR A 283 11.65 -17.73 0.50
N LEU A 284 12.31 -17.81 1.65
CA LEU A 284 11.66 -18.07 2.94
C LEU A 284 11.64 -16.76 3.73
N MET A 285 10.49 -16.08 3.71
CA MET A 285 10.31 -14.72 4.22
C MET A 285 10.24 -14.73 5.75
N VAL A 286 11.16 -14.01 6.37
CA VAL A 286 11.26 -13.82 7.81
C VAL A 286 10.95 -12.38 8.20
N SER A 287 10.78 -12.13 9.49
CA SER A 287 10.63 -10.77 10.01
C SER A 287 11.98 -10.19 10.45
N GLU A 288 12.03 -8.88 10.73
CA GLU A 288 13.23 -8.25 11.31
C GLU A 288 13.55 -8.78 12.72
N GLU A 289 12.53 -9.24 13.46
CA GLU A 289 12.64 -9.64 14.86
C GLU A 289 12.82 -11.14 15.06
N ASP A 290 12.29 -11.95 14.13
CA ASP A 290 12.30 -13.41 14.19
C ASP A 290 12.73 -14.01 12.85
N THR A 291 13.88 -14.70 12.90
CA THR A 291 14.46 -15.49 11.79
C THR A 291 14.20 -16.99 11.95
N GLY A 292 13.20 -17.39 12.73
CA GLY A 292 12.84 -18.77 12.99
C GLY A 292 12.53 -19.55 11.71
N ILE A 293 13.10 -20.75 11.59
CA ILE A 293 13.04 -21.55 10.36
C ILE A 293 12.06 -22.73 10.43
N THR A 294 11.58 -23.09 11.62
CA THR A 294 10.82 -24.33 11.84
C THR A 294 9.56 -24.41 10.97
N LYS A 295 8.79 -23.33 10.89
CA LYS A 295 7.59 -23.30 10.03
C LYS A 295 7.94 -23.43 8.55
N HIS A 296 9.02 -22.79 8.11
CA HIS A 296 9.48 -22.91 6.73
C HIS A 296 9.92 -24.34 6.41
N ILE A 297 10.63 -25.02 7.32
CA ILE A 297 11.01 -26.43 7.16
C ILE A 297 9.76 -27.31 7.03
N ASN A 298 8.77 -27.15 7.91
CA ASN A 298 7.53 -27.94 7.83
C ASN A 298 6.83 -27.75 6.48
N LYS A 299 6.76 -26.52 5.96
CA LYS A 299 6.17 -26.24 4.65
C LYS A 299 6.98 -26.82 3.50
N LEU A 300 8.30 -26.80 3.59
CA LEU A 300 9.16 -27.50 2.63
C LEU A 300 8.91 -29.01 2.69
N ASP A 301 8.78 -29.61 3.87
CA ASP A 301 8.49 -31.04 4.00
C ASP A 301 7.12 -31.38 3.38
N GLU A 302 6.07 -30.58 3.62
CA GLU A 302 4.75 -30.75 2.99
C GLU A 302 4.81 -30.70 1.45
N ILE A 303 5.56 -29.77 0.88
CA ILE A 303 5.74 -29.65 -0.58
C ILE A 303 6.51 -30.86 -1.14
N PHE A 304 7.56 -31.28 -0.44
CA PHE A 304 8.48 -32.32 -0.91
C PHE A 304 8.06 -33.76 -0.53
N ASP A 305 7.01 -33.95 0.27
CA ASP A 305 6.42 -35.26 0.55
C ASP A 305 5.83 -35.89 -0.72
N ASN A 306 5.12 -35.08 -1.52
CA ASN A 306 4.62 -35.47 -2.83
C ASN A 306 4.63 -34.30 -3.82
N PRO A 307 5.80 -33.93 -4.37
CA PRO A 307 5.94 -32.74 -5.21
C PRO A 307 5.12 -32.83 -6.49
N LEU A 308 4.96 -34.02 -7.08
CA LEU A 308 4.14 -34.21 -8.29
C LEU A 308 2.66 -33.94 -8.02
N ALA A 309 2.11 -34.49 -6.93
CA ALA A 309 0.72 -34.25 -6.57
C ALA A 309 0.46 -32.78 -6.20
N PHE A 310 1.42 -32.15 -5.51
CA PHE A 310 1.34 -30.72 -5.21
C PHE A 310 1.30 -29.89 -6.50
N ASP A 311 2.19 -30.16 -7.45
CA ASP A 311 2.28 -29.43 -8.72
C ASP A 311 1.03 -29.56 -9.58
N ILE A 312 0.54 -30.80 -9.76
CA ILE A 312 -0.68 -31.09 -10.53
C ILE A 312 -1.85 -30.30 -9.94
N ARG A 313 -2.04 -30.39 -8.62
CA ARG A 313 -3.12 -29.70 -7.92
C ARG A 313 -3.08 -28.18 -8.14
N VAL A 314 -1.89 -27.57 -8.09
CA VAL A 314 -1.73 -26.13 -8.30
C VAL A 314 -2.01 -25.77 -9.77
N ARG A 315 -1.45 -26.50 -10.73
CA ARG A 315 -1.63 -26.24 -12.16
C ARG A 315 -3.08 -26.40 -12.60
N GLU A 316 -3.77 -27.42 -12.09
CA GLU A 316 -5.20 -27.62 -12.34
C GLU A 316 -6.02 -26.41 -11.87
N TYR A 317 -5.76 -25.93 -10.65
CA TYR A 317 -6.42 -24.76 -10.10
C TYR A 317 -6.13 -23.49 -10.90
N VAL A 318 -4.88 -23.25 -11.29
CA VAL A 318 -4.51 -22.13 -12.18
C VAL A 318 -5.27 -22.21 -13.50
N ALA A 319 -5.37 -23.40 -14.08
CA ALA A 319 -6.10 -23.61 -15.32
C ALA A 319 -7.62 -23.47 -15.15
N GLU A 320 -8.19 -23.72 -13.98
CA GLU A 320 -9.61 -23.43 -13.72
C GLU A 320 -9.87 -21.93 -13.67
N GLU A 321 -8.99 -21.18 -13.01
CA GLU A 321 -9.17 -19.75 -12.77
C GLU A 321 -8.80 -18.90 -13.99
N LEU A 322 -7.74 -19.25 -14.71
CA LEU A 322 -7.08 -18.36 -15.67
C LEU A 322 -7.13 -18.83 -17.13
N TYR A 323 -7.59 -20.04 -17.43
CA TYR A 323 -7.63 -20.57 -18.80
C TYR A 323 -8.37 -19.66 -19.80
N LYS A 324 -9.55 -19.17 -19.41
CA LYS A 324 -10.34 -18.30 -20.30
C LYS A 324 -9.60 -16.99 -20.58
N LEU A 325 -9.04 -16.41 -19.53
CA LEU A 325 -8.22 -15.20 -19.62
C LEU A 325 -6.96 -15.45 -20.45
N ALA A 326 -6.36 -16.64 -20.39
CA ALA A 326 -5.23 -16.99 -21.22
C ALA A 326 -5.58 -16.95 -22.71
N ASN A 327 -6.75 -17.46 -23.10
CA ASN A 327 -7.24 -17.37 -24.47
C ASN A 327 -7.62 -15.94 -24.87
N ASP A 328 -8.16 -15.14 -23.96
CA ASP A 328 -8.45 -13.71 -24.21
C ASP A 328 -7.19 -12.87 -24.49
N TRP A 329 -6.01 -13.36 -24.09
CA TRP A 329 -4.71 -12.70 -24.29
C TRP A 329 -3.97 -13.17 -25.56
N LEU A 330 -4.48 -14.19 -26.26
CA LEU A 330 -3.91 -14.59 -27.54
C LEU A 330 -4.19 -13.50 -28.60
N ASP A 331 -3.27 -13.35 -29.55
CA ASP A 331 -3.49 -12.50 -30.72
C ASP A 331 -4.73 -12.97 -31.50
N GLU A 332 -5.40 -12.08 -32.25
CA GLU A 332 -6.62 -12.40 -33.00
C GLU A 332 -6.45 -13.57 -33.99
N ASP A 333 -5.22 -13.84 -34.42
CA ASP A 333 -4.83 -14.93 -35.32
C ASP A 333 -4.28 -16.18 -34.59
N GLY A 334 -4.28 -16.19 -33.26
CA GLY A 334 -3.81 -17.29 -32.43
C GLY A 334 -4.83 -18.41 -32.29
N ASP A 335 -4.37 -19.66 -32.39
CA ASP A 335 -5.23 -20.83 -32.12
C ASP A 335 -5.60 -20.89 -30.63
N GLU A 336 -6.88 -21.11 -30.32
CA GLU A 336 -7.35 -21.33 -28.94
C GLU A 336 -6.56 -22.49 -28.33
N ILE A 337 -5.90 -22.23 -27.20
CA ILE A 337 -5.23 -23.28 -26.45
C ILE A 337 -6.25 -24.01 -25.60
N SER A 338 -6.08 -25.31 -25.41
CA SER A 338 -6.87 -26.11 -24.47
C SER A 338 -6.38 -25.97 -23.03
N LYS A 339 -7.22 -26.36 -22.05
CA LYS A 339 -6.87 -26.30 -20.62
C LYS A 339 -5.61 -27.13 -20.32
N GLU A 340 -5.46 -28.28 -20.97
CA GLU A 340 -4.30 -29.15 -20.84
C GLU A 340 -3.03 -28.53 -21.44
N GLU A 341 -3.14 -27.85 -22.58
CA GLU A 341 -2.02 -27.13 -23.18
C GLU A 341 -1.60 -25.92 -22.34
N PHE A 342 -2.57 -25.18 -21.80
CA PHE A 342 -2.31 -24.11 -20.85
C PHE A 342 -1.55 -24.62 -19.62
N MET A 343 -1.96 -25.74 -19.03
CA MET A 343 -1.26 -26.34 -17.89
C MET A 343 0.20 -26.70 -18.20
N LYS A 344 0.49 -27.12 -19.43
CA LYS A 344 1.86 -27.44 -19.90
C LYS A 344 2.70 -26.19 -20.18
N LYS A 345 2.06 -25.06 -20.50
CA LYS A 345 2.72 -23.77 -20.73
C LYS A 345 3.07 -23.02 -19.44
N ILE A 346 2.45 -23.37 -18.31
CA ILE A 346 2.85 -22.84 -17.01
C ILE A 346 4.31 -23.27 -16.75
N GLY A 347 5.20 -22.32 -16.48
CA GLY A 347 6.62 -22.61 -16.23
C GLY A 347 6.87 -23.28 -14.88
N ASN A 348 8.10 -23.18 -14.38
CA ASN A 348 8.41 -23.61 -13.02
C ASN A 348 8.07 -22.53 -12.00
N PRO A 349 7.69 -22.93 -10.78
CA PRO A 349 7.42 -22.00 -9.71
C PRO A 349 8.71 -21.42 -9.10
N THR A 350 8.69 -20.13 -8.85
CA THR A 350 9.42 -19.51 -7.74
C THR A 350 8.56 -19.61 -6.49
N PHE A 351 9.14 -20.12 -5.39
CA PHE A 351 8.44 -20.30 -4.13
C PHE A 351 8.72 -19.14 -3.17
N ASN A 352 7.67 -18.47 -2.72
CA ASN A 352 7.76 -17.51 -1.60
C ASN A 352 6.96 -18.08 -0.42
N ILE A 353 7.64 -18.45 0.67
CA ILE A 353 7.01 -19.03 1.85
C ILE A 353 7.11 -18.03 3.00
N TYR A 354 5.97 -17.59 3.53
CA TYR A 354 5.90 -16.59 4.58
C TYR A 354 5.97 -17.21 5.98
N SER A 355 6.37 -16.41 6.96
CA SER A 355 6.50 -16.81 8.38
C SER A 355 5.17 -17.18 9.04
N ASP A 356 4.03 -16.77 8.45
CA ASP A 356 2.69 -17.20 8.85
C ASP A 356 2.31 -18.58 8.27
N GLY A 357 3.14 -19.14 7.37
CA GLY A 357 2.91 -20.43 6.71
C GLY A 357 2.21 -20.32 5.37
N THR A 358 1.80 -19.12 4.94
CA THR A 358 1.23 -18.91 3.61
C THR A 358 2.31 -19.05 2.53
N ILE A 359 1.89 -19.43 1.33
CA ILE A 359 2.79 -19.60 0.17
C ILE A 359 2.28 -18.73 -0.98
N CYS A 360 3.19 -18.03 -1.66
CA CYS A 360 2.95 -17.42 -2.94
C CYS A 360 3.87 -18.05 -3.98
N LEU A 361 3.27 -18.76 -4.93
CA LEU A 361 3.97 -19.33 -6.09
C LEU A 361 3.90 -18.33 -7.23
N MET A 362 5.03 -18.10 -7.89
CA MET A 362 5.10 -17.27 -9.08
C MET A 362 5.57 -18.12 -10.26
N TYR A 363 4.82 -18.09 -11.36
CA TYR A 363 5.14 -18.84 -12.56
C TYR A 363 5.40 -17.88 -13.71
N ASP A 364 6.53 -18.08 -14.39
CA ASP A 364 6.73 -17.57 -15.73
C ASP A 364 5.72 -18.26 -16.67
N THR A 365 5.26 -17.52 -17.68
CA THR A 365 4.32 -18.00 -18.68
C THR A 365 4.87 -17.99 -20.10
N ASP A 366 6.20 -17.97 -20.24
CA ASP A 366 6.87 -18.05 -21.55
C ASP A 366 6.35 -16.97 -22.51
N GLY A 367 6.15 -15.76 -21.98
CA GLY A 367 5.65 -14.59 -22.71
C GLY A 367 4.16 -14.59 -23.04
N MET A 368 3.38 -15.61 -22.66
CA MET A 368 1.93 -15.66 -22.92
C MET A 368 1.15 -14.51 -22.26
N PHE A 369 1.60 -14.03 -21.09
CA PHE A 369 1.09 -12.80 -20.49
C PHE A 369 2.07 -11.62 -20.60
N THR A 370 2.90 -11.61 -21.65
CA THR A 370 3.86 -10.55 -21.94
C THR A 370 4.85 -10.29 -20.79
N ASP A 371 4.72 -9.17 -20.08
CA ASP A 371 5.53 -8.79 -18.92
C ASP A 371 4.93 -9.21 -17.56
N HIS A 372 3.83 -9.98 -17.57
CA HIS A 372 3.16 -10.43 -16.36
C HIS A 372 3.47 -11.89 -16.00
N VAL A 373 3.37 -12.21 -14.72
CA VAL A 373 3.51 -13.55 -14.16
C VAL A 373 2.18 -14.07 -13.61
N ILE A 374 2.02 -15.39 -13.54
CA ILE A 374 0.93 -15.99 -12.75
C ILE A 374 1.38 -16.04 -11.29
N THR A 375 0.55 -15.54 -10.38
CA THR A 375 0.72 -15.73 -8.94
C THR A 375 -0.39 -16.59 -8.36
N VAL A 376 -0.01 -17.52 -7.49
CA VAL A 376 -0.93 -18.39 -6.77
C VAL A 376 -0.71 -18.24 -5.28
N LYS A 377 -1.77 -17.85 -4.57
CA LYS A 377 -1.77 -17.77 -3.10
C LYS A 377 -2.34 -19.04 -2.50
N ILE A 378 -1.58 -19.63 -1.58
CA ILE A 378 -1.97 -20.76 -0.75
C ILE A 378 -1.96 -20.30 0.71
N ASN A 379 -3.02 -20.61 1.47
CA ASN A 379 -3.07 -20.26 2.88
C ASN A 379 -2.18 -21.20 3.73
N ASP A 380 -2.11 -20.93 5.03
CA ASP A 380 -1.34 -21.72 6.00
C ASP A 380 -1.84 -23.17 6.16
N ASN A 381 -3.12 -23.43 5.86
CA ASN A 381 -3.70 -24.77 5.84
C ASN A 381 -3.42 -25.55 4.54
N GLY A 382 -2.83 -24.91 3.53
CA GLY A 382 -2.53 -25.54 2.24
C GLY A 382 -3.67 -25.43 1.21
N ASP A 383 -4.72 -24.64 1.47
CA ASP A 383 -5.80 -24.39 0.51
C ASP A 383 -5.39 -23.34 -0.52
N LEU A 384 -5.77 -23.57 -1.77
CA LEU A 384 -5.62 -22.64 -2.87
C LEU A 384 -6.66 -21.52 -2.75
N VAL A 385 -6.19 -20.29 -2.53
CA VAL A 385 -7.05 -19.14 -2.23
C VAL A 385 -7.34 -18.31 -3.48
N LYS A 386 -6.33 -18.12 -4.32
CA LYS A 386 -6.44 -17.25 -5.49
C LYS A 386 -5.32 -17.53 -6.50
N ALA A 387 -5.68 -17.55 -7.77
CA ALA A 387 -4.74 -17.38 -8.88
C ALA A 387 -5.03 -16.05 -9.59
N LYS A 388 -4.00 -15.31 -10.01
CA LYS A 388 -4.13 -14.08 -10.79
C LYS A 388 -2.88 -13.79 -11.61
N ILE A 389 -3.03 -12.89 -12.58
CA ILE A 389 -1.94 -12.29 -13.33
C ILE A 389 -1.48 -11.03 -12.60
N GLU A 390 -0.16 -10.88 -12.41
CA GLU A 390 0.46 -9.68 -11.79
C GLU A 390 1.63 -9.17 -12.63
N GLY A 391 1.82 -7.84 -12.63
CA GLY A 391 2.90 -7.12 -13.30
C GLY A 391 3.46 -5.99 -12.45
#